data_AF-A0A2G6DZV5-F1
#
_entry.id   AF-A0A2G6DZV5-F1
#
_cell.length_a   1.000
_cell.length_b   1.000
_cell.length_c   1.000
_cell.angle_alpha   90.00
_cell.angle_beta   90.00
_cell.angle_gamma   90.00
#
_symmetry.space_group_name_H-M   'P 1'
#
loop_
_entity.id
_entity.type
_entity.pdbx_description
1 polymer ?
#
loop_
_entity_poly.entity_id
_entity_poly.type
_entity_poly.pdbx_seq_one_letter_code
_entity_poly.pdbx_strand_id
1 'polypeptide(L)'
;MGLQQQLKVDLKEAMKAKDSERTGAIRILMGEFGRQREKELDDEQVIAIIKKLIKSERELLAAKGEQESPFMAIMEGYLPRQASEAEILAWIGDNIDFTQFANKMQAMRPIMAHFGAAADGNMVKNILGSIE
;
A
#
# COMPACT_ATOMS: atom_id res chain seq x y z
N MET A 1 -2.01 14.31 -13.78
CA MET A 1 -2.05 14.87 -12.42
C MET A 1 -1.41 13.85 -11.49
N GLY A 2 -0.52 14.24 -10.59
CA GLY A 2 0.02 13.33 -9.57
C GLY A 2 -1.01 13.01 -8.49
N LEU A 3 -0.78 11.92 -7.75
CA LEU A 3 -1.68 11.36 -6.75
C LEU A 3 -1.95 12.35 -5.60
N GLN A 4 -0.94 13.08 -5.15
CA GLN A 4 -1.13 14.13 -4.13
C GLN A 4 -2.13 15.20 -4.59
N GLN A 5 -2.07 15.58 -5.87
CA GLN A 5 -2.98 16.59 -6.44
C GLN A 5 -4.38 16.02 -6.64
N GLN A 6 -4.50 14.75 -7.05
CA GLN A 6 -5.78 14.04 -7.12
C GLN A 6 -6.47 14.04 -5.75
N LEU A 7 -5.75 13.69 -4.69
CA LEU A 7 -6.29 13.68 -3.32
C LEU A 7 -6.80 15.05 -2.86
N LYS A 8 -6.16 16.14 -3.28
CA LYS A 8 -6.65 17.51 -2.99
C LYS A 8 -7.95 17.83 -3.73
N VAL A 9 -8.13 17.31 -4.95
CA VAL A 9 -9.37 17.45 -5.72
C VAL A 9 -10.47 16.62 -5.07
N ASP A 10 -10.20 15.35 -4.78
CA ASP A 10 -11.14 14.43 -4.14
C ASP A 10 -11.60 14.93 -2.77
N LEU A 11 -10.73 15.60 -2.00
CA LEU A 11 -11.14 16.24 -0.75
C LEU A 11 -12.23 17.29 -0.97
N LYS A 12 -12.08 18.14 -2.00
CA LYS A 12 -13.08 19.17 -2.31
C LYS A 12 -14.39 18.54 -2.77
N GLU A 13 -14.30 17.48 -3.57
CA GLU A 13 -15.47 16.73 -4.05
C GLU A 13 -16.20 16.04 -2.90
N ALA A 14 -15.49 15.35 -2.02
CA ALA A 14 -16.04 14.71 -0.82
C ALA A 14 -16.74 15.73 0.10
N MET A 15 -16.12 16.90 0.31
CA MET A 15 -16.72 18.00 1.08
C MET A 15 -18.01 18.53 0.44
N LYS A 16 -18.03 18.68 -0.89
CA LYS A 16 -19.23 19.11 -1.63
C LYS A 16 -20.35 18.07 -1.56
N ALA A 17 -19.99 16.79 -1.65
CA ALA A 17 -20.90 15.66 -1.53
C ALA A 17 -21.39 15.41 -0.10
N LYS A 18 -20.81 16.09 0.90
CA LYS A 18 -21.03 15.85 2.34
C LYS A 18 -20.68 14.42 2.77
N ASP A 19 -19.73 13.81 2.08
CA ASP A 19 -19.18 12.51 2.45
C ASP A 19 -18.19 12.68 3.61
N SER A 20 -18.69 12.51 4.83
CA SER A 20 -17.92 12.73 6.05
C SER A 20 -16.79 11.71 6.24
N GLU A 21 -17.00 10.47 5.81
CA GLU A 21 -16.02 9.38 5.93
C GLU A 21 -14.83 9.64 5.02
N ARG A 22 -15.08 9.89 3.72
CA ARG A 22 -14.03 10.22 2.75
C ARG A 22 -13.33 11.53 3.09
N THR A 23 -14.09 12.54 3.53
CA THR A 23 -13.51 13.82 3.97
C THR A 23 -12.56 13.61 5.15
N GLY A 24 -12.96 12.83 6.16
CA GLY A 24 -12.14 12.52 7.33
C GLY A 24 -10.87 11.76 6.94
N ALA A 25 -11.01 10.71 6.13
CA ALA A 25 -9.91 9.88 5.67
C ALA A 25 -8.87 10.67 4.88
N ILE A 26 -9.30 11.48 3.90
CA ILE A 26 -8.38 12.30 3.10
C ILE A 26 -7.72 13.40 3.95
N ARG A 27 -8.41 13.99 4.94
CA ARG A 27 -7.81 14.99 5.84
C ARG A 27 -6.68 14.42 6.69
N ILE A 28 -6.81 13.18 7.17
CA ILE A 28 -5.72 12.48 7.87
C ILE A 28 -4.50 12.40 6.94
N LEU A 29 -4.72 12.01 5.69
CA LEU A 29 -3.65 11.91 4.70
C LEU A 29 -3.01 13.28 4.38
N MET A 30 -3.81 14.35 4.25
CA MET A 30 -3.29 15.72 4.12
C MET A 30 -2.44 16.14 5.33
N GLY A 31 -2.82 15.71 6.53
CA GLY A 31 -2.03 15.91 7.75
C GLY A 31 -0.67 15.22 7.69
N GLU A 32 -0.63 13.96 7.22
CA GLU A 32 0.63 13.23 7.01
C GLU A 32 1.51 13.87 5.94
N PHE A 33 0.92 14.43 4.88
CA PHE A 33 1.67 15.19 3.87
C PHE A 33 2.29 16.45 4.48
N GLY A 34 1.54 17.19 5.31
CA GLY A 34 2.03 18.39 5.98
C GLY A 34 3.15 18.14 7.00
N ARG A 35 3.33 16.89 7.44
CA ARG A 35 4.44 16.45 8.32
C ARG A 35 5.72 16.12 7.55
N GLN A 36 5.65 15.99 6.22
CA GLN A 36 6.83 15.75 5.40
C GLN A 36 7.67 17.02 5.28
N ARG A 37 8.97 16.85 5.05
CA ARG A 37 9.89 17.98 4.80
C ARG A 37 9.57 18.65 3.47
N GLU A 38 9.16 17.85 2.49
CA GLU A 38 8.79 18.28 1.14
C GLU A 38 7.31 18.66 1.09
N LYS A 39 6.98 19.71 0.33
CA LYS A 39 5.59 20.16 0.16
C LYS A 39 4.87 19.44 -0.98
N GLU A 40 5.63 19.06 -2.00
CA GLU A 40 5.17 18.28 -3.14
C GLU A 40 5.81 16.91 -3.02
N LEU A 41 4.97 15.89 -2.94
CA LEU A 41 5.37 14.51 -2.84
C LEU A 41 5.16 13.85 -4.19
N ASP A 42 6.11 13.03 -4.61
CA ASP A 42 5.88 12.14 -5.74
C ASP A 42 4.88 11.03 -5.38
N ASP A 43 4.42 10.31 -6.39
CA ASP A 43 3.40 9.28 -6.22
C ASP A 43 3.90 8.11 -5.35
N GLU A 44 5.20 7.82 -5.37
CA GLU A 44 5.80 6.74 -4.55
C GLU A 44 5.78 7.10 -3.07
N GLN A 45 6.15 8.33 -2.72
CA GLN A 45 6.07 8.87 -1.37
C GLN A 45 4.63 8.89 -0.86
N VAL A 46 3.67 9.31 -1.70
CA VAL A 46 2.25 9.29 -1.35
C VAL A 46 1.77 7.87 -1.08
N ILE A 47 2.07 6.92 -1.97
CA ILE A 47 1.74 5.51 -1.81
C ILE A 47 2.33 4.94 -0.52
N ALA A 48 3.59 5.28 -0.20
CA ALA A 48 4.25 4.82 1.02
C ALA A 48 3.52 5.30 2.30
N ILE A 49 3.04 6.56 2.30
CA ILE A 49 2.26 7.11 3.41
C ILE A 49 0.91 6.38 3.53
N ILE A 50 0.21 6.16 2.41
CA ILE A 50 -1.07 5.43 2.39
C ILE A 50 -0.90 4.01 2.94
N LYS A 51 0.12 3.28 2.46
CA LYS A 51 0.44 1.92 2.96
C LYS A 51 0.72 1.90 4.46
N LYS A 52 1.45 2.90 4.98
CA LYS A 52 1.72 3.03 6.42
C LYS A 52 0.43 3.21 7.22
N LEU A 53 -0.49 4.07 6.75
CA LEU A 53 -1.77 4.31 7.41
C LEU A 53 -2.66 3.07 7.40
N ILE A 54 -2.75 2.36 6.26
CA ILE A 54 -3.48 1.09 6.15
C ILE A 54 -2.93 0.05 7.13
N LYS A 55 -1.60 -0.05 7.25
CA LYS A 55 -0.96 -0.97 8.19
C LYS A 55 -1.36 -0.65 9.63
N SER A 56 -1.26 0.62 10.05
CA SER A 56 -1.65 1.05 11.40
C SER A 56 -3.13 0.81 11.69
N GLU A 57 -4.01 1.05 10.71
CA GLU A 57 -5.44 0.76 10.84
C GLU A 57 -5.68 -0.75 11.00
N ARG A 58 -5.00 -1.59 10.22
CA ARG A 58 -5.10 -3.05 10.31
C ARG A 58 -4.68 -3.58 11.68
N GLU A 59 -3.60 -3.04 12.24
CA GLU A 59 -3.15 -3.37 13.60
C GLU A 59 -4.19 -2.96 14.66
N LEU A 60 -4.82 -1.80 14.51
CA LEU A 60 -5.89 -1.33 15.39
C LEU A 60 -7.14 -2.20 15.31
N LEU A 61 -7.58 -2.57 14.10
CA LEU A 61 -8.74 -3.44 13.89
C LEU A 61 -8.50 -4.83 14.47
N ALA A 62 -7.32 -5.42 14.23
CA ALA A 62 -6.94 -6.70 14.81
C ALA A 62 -6.99 -6.68 16.34
N ALA A 63 -6.53 -5.59 16.98
CA ALA A 63 -6.60 -5.42 18.43
C ALA A 63 -8.04 -5.33 18.97
N LYS A 64 -9.00 -4.93 18.13
CA LYS A 64 -10.43 -4.87 18.46
C LYS A 64 -11.22 -6.12 18.06
N GLY A 65 -10.59 -7.06 17.33
CA GLY A 65 -11.30 -8.18 16.72
C GLY A 65 -12.16 -7.81 15.51
N GLU A 66 -11.89 -6.67 14.89
CA GLU A 66 -12.55 -6.18 13.67
C GLU A 66 -11.66 -6.45 12.44
N GLN A 67 -12.26 -6.48 11.25
CA GLN A 67 -11.52 -6.77 9.99
C GLN A 67 -11.62 -5.66 8.95
N GLU A 68 -12.66 -4.84 9.01
CA GLU A 68 -12.96 -3.82 8.00
C GLU A 68 -13.10 -2.45 8.65
N SER A 69 -12.65 -1.41 7.94
CA SER A 69 -13.02 -0.04 8.28
C SER A 69 -13.22 0.80 7.01
N PRO A 70 -14.15 1.77 7.03
CA PRO A 70 -14.33 2.69 5.91
C PRO A 70 -13.03 3.42 5.55
N PHE A 71 -12.24 3.80 6.56
CA PHE A 71 -10.93 4.44 6.36
C PHE A 71 -10.00 3.56 5.51
N MET A 72 -9.86 2.28 5.87
CA MET A 72 -9.01 1.35 5.13
C MET A 72 -9.47 1.22 3.68
N ALA A 73 -10.77 1.00 3.46
CA ALA A 73 -11.33 0.85 2.11
C ALA A 73 -11.12 2.11 1.24
N ILE A 74 -11.29 3.31 1.82
CA ILE A 74 -11.04 4.58 1.12
C ILE A 74 -9.55 4.71 0.76
N MET A 75 -8.65 4.37 1.69
CA MET A 75 -7.20 4.44 1.45
C MET A 75 -6.73 3.44 0.39
N GLU A 76 -7.25 2.21 0.42
CA GLU A 76 -6.94 1.17 -0.58
C GLU A 76 -7.37 1.58 -1.99
N GLY A 77 -8.44 2.38 -2.12
CA GLY A 77 -8.89 2.93 -3.40
C GLY A 77 -7.90 3.89 -4.09
N TYR A 78 -6.89 4.38 -3.38
CA TYR A 78 -5.83 5.23 -3.94
C TYR A 78 -4.54 4.45 -4.25
N LEU A 79 -4.48 3.16 -3.92
CA LEU A 79 -3.34 2.32 -4.25
C LEU A 79 -3.52 1.69 -5.64
N PRO A 80 -2.41 1.40 -6.35
CA PRO A 80 -2.46 0.46 -7.47
C PRO A 80 -3.06 -0.87 -7.02
N ARG A 81 -3.71 -1.59 -7.94
CA ARG A 81 -4.18 -2.96 -7.70
C ARG A 81 -3.06 -3.75 -7.03
N GLN A 82 -3.29 -4.18 -5.79
CA GLN A 82 -2.33 -4.98 -5.07
C GLN A 82 -2.30 -6.38 -5.68
N ALA A 83 -1.10 -6.92 -5.89
CA ALA A 83 -0.92 -8.30 -6.29
C ALA A 83 -1.31 -9.21 -5.13
N SER A 84 -2.11 -10.22 -5.45
CA SER A 84 -2.45 -11.29 -4.51
C SER A 84 -1.26 -12.20 -4.27
N GLU A 85 -1.30 -12.94 -3.15
CA GLU A 85 -0.31 -13.97 -2.84
C GLU A 85 -0.16 -14.98 -3.98
N ALA A 86 -1.26 -15.39 -4.60
CA ALA A 86 -1.26 -16.32 -5.73
C ALA A 86 -0.61 -15.73 -6.99
N GLU A 87 -0.85 -14.46 -7.31
CA GLU A 87 -0.20 -13.78 -8.44
C GLU A 87 1.31 -13.67 -8.22
N ILE A 88 1.74 -13.36 -6.99
CA ILE A 88 3.16 -13.29 -6.63
C ILE A 88 3.79 -14.69 -6.72
N LEU A 89 3.16 -15.72 -6.17
CA LEU A 89 3.64 -17.10 -6.22
C LEU A 89 3.78 -17.62 -7.64
N ALA A 90 2.78 -17.39 -8.50
CA ALA A 90 2.82 -17.79 -9.90
C ALA A 90 4.00 -17.10 -10.62
N TRP A 91 4.16 -15.80 -10.43
CA TRP A 91 5.27 -15.06 -11.03
C TRP A 91 6.64 -15.56 -10.53
N ILE A 92 6.77 -15.87 -9.24
CA ILE A 92 7.98 -16.47 -8.67
C ILE A 92 8.31 -17.80 -9.37
N GLY A 93 7.33 -18.69 -9.51
CA GLY A 93 7.54 -20.00 -10.15
C GLY A 93 8.02 -19.90 -11.60
N ASP A 94 7.56 -18.88 -12.33
CA ASP A 94 7.91 -18.68 -13.74
C ASP A 94 9.23 -17.92 -13.94
N ASN A 95 9.65 -17.09 -12.98
CA ASN A 95 10.71 -16.09 -13.19
C ASN A 95 11.90 -16.20 -12.22
N ILE A 96 11.76 -16.91 -11.10
CA ILE A 96 12.81 -17.02 -10.08
C ILE A 96 13.37 -18.44 -10.06
N ASP A 97 14.63 -18.55 -10.45
CA ASP A 97 15.44 -19.75 -10.21
C ASP A 97 16.16 -19.63 -8.86
N PHE A 98 15.65 -20.31 -7.84
CA PHE A 98 16.19 -20.25 -6.48
C PHE A 98 17.63 -20.78 -6.38
N THR A 99 18.13 -21.57 -7.34
CA THR A 99 19.49 -22.11 -7.31
C THR A 99 20.56 -21.04 -7.51
N GLN A 100 20.18 -19.87 -8.05
CA GLN A 100 21.07 -18.73 -8.27
C GLN A 100 21.26 -17.87 -7.01
N PHE A 101 20.56 -18.19 -5.92
CA PHE A 101 20.58 -17.41 -4.69
C PHE A 101 21.16 -18.23 -3.53
N ALA A 102 21.99 -17.58 -2.70
CA ALA A 102 22.52 -18.20 -1.49
C ALA A 102 21.44 -18.41 -0.41
N ASN A 103 20.37 -17.62 -0.49
CA ASN A 103 19.15 -17.81 0.29
C ASN A 103 17.95 -17.23 -0.47
N LYS A 104 16.76 -17.77 -0.23
CA LYS A 104 15.52 -17.37 -0.92
C LYS A 104 15.15 -15.89 -0.73
N MET A 105 15.58 -15.27 0.38
CA MET A 105 15.30 -13.86 0.64
C MET A 105 16.00 -12.92 -0.35
N GLN A 106 17.06 -13.37 -1.05
CA GLN A 106 17.69 -12.59 -2.12
C GLN A 106 16.75 -12.40 -3.33
N ALA A 107 15.76 -13.28 -3.53
CA ALA A 107 14.74 -13.12 -4.56
C ALA A 107 13.77 -11.94 -4.28
N MET A 108 13.79 -11.36 -3.07
CA MET A 108 13.02 -10.16 -2.74
C MET A 108 13.29 -9.01 -3.72
N ARG A 109 14.56 -8.81 -4.12
CA ARG A 109 14.94 -7.70 -5.00
C ARG A 109 14.26 -7.79 -6.38
N PRO A 110 14.37 -8.89 -7.15
CA PRO A 110 13.68 -9.00 -8.43
C PRO A 110 12.15 -9.00 -8.31
N ILE A 111 11.57 -9.61 -7.25
CA ILE A 111 10.12 -9.59 -7.02
C ILE A 111 9.62 -8.16 -6.80
N MET A 112 10.27 -7.41 -5.90
CA MET A 112 9.90 -6.03 -5.62
C MET A 112 10.19 -5.10 -6.81
N ALA A 113 11.18 -5.42 -7.66
CA ALA A 113 11.41 -4.68 -8.90
C ALA A 113 10.29 -4.90 -9.93
N HIS A 114 9.68 -6.09 -9.97
CA HIS A 114 8.57 -6.39 -10.86
C HIS A 114 7.25 -5.78 -10.37
N PHE A 115 6.88 -6.04 -9.11
CA PHE A 115 5.58 -5.61 -8.58
C PHE A 115 5.59 -4.18 -8.02
N GLY A 116 6.74 -3.67 -7.58
CA GLY A 116 6.88 -2.32 -7.03
C GLY A 116 5.84 -2.00 -5.95
N ALA A 117 5.10 -0.90 -6.17
CA ALA A 117 4.01 -0.45 -5.31
C ALA A 117 2.80 -1.41 -5.23
N ALA A 118 2.67 -2.37 -6.15
CA ALA A 118 1.59 -3.36 -6.13
C ALA A 118 1.85 -4.53 -5.17
N ALA A 119 3.07 -4.70 -4.63
CA ALA A 119 3.35 -5.73 -3.64
C ALA A 119 3.56 -5.15 -2.23
N ASP A 120 3.17 -5.92 -1.21
CA ASP A 120 3.58 -5.69 0.17
C ASP A 120 4.85 -6.50 0.48
N GLY A 121 5.88 -5.83 0.99
CA GLY A 121 7.16 -6.48 1.27
C GLY A 121 7.10 -7.53 2.37
N ASN A 122 6.17 -7.41 3.34
CA ASN A 122 6.01 -8.46 4.36
C ASN A 122 5.29 -9.67 3.78
N MET A 123 4.29 -9.47 2.92
CA MET A 123 3.67 -10.55 2.17
C MET A 123 4.70 -11.31 1.34
N VAL A 124 5.52 -10.61 0.54
CA VAL A 124 6.60 -11.25 -0.24
C VAL A 124 7.58 -12.00 0.66
N LYS A 125 7.95 -11.42 1.81
CA LYS A 125 8.82 -12.07 2.79
C LYS A 125 8.21 -13.36 3.33
N ASN A 126 6.92 -13.35 3.65
CA ASN A 126 6.21 -14.51 4.17
C ASN A 126 6.12 -15.61 3.10
N ILE A 127 5.77 -15.25 1.86
CA ILE A 127 5.78 -16.16 0.71
C ILE A 127 7.15 -16.84 0.58
N LEU A 128 8.23 -16.06 0.53
CA LEU A 128 9.59 -16.60 0.41
C LEU A 128 10.00 -17.48 1.59
N GLY A 129 9.45 -17.25 2.78
CA GLY A 129 9.67 -18.07 3.96
C GLY A 129 8.88 -19.39 3.97
N SER A 130 7.79 -19.46 3.21
CA SER A 130 6.91 -20.63 3.10
C SER A 130 7.27 -21.56 1.92
N ILE A 131 8.10 -21.11 0.99
CA ILE A 131 8.61 -21.95 -0.10
C ILE A 131 9.63 -22.94 0.47
N GLU A 132 9.40 -24.24 0.29
CA GLU A 132 10.32 -25.35 0.67
C GLU A 132 11.52 -25.49 -0.25
#